data_AF-A0A942DP55-F1
#
_entry.id   AF-A0A942DP55-F1
#
_cell.length_a   1.000
_cell.length_b   1.000
_cell.length_c   1.000
_cell.angle_alpha   90.00
_cell.angle_beta   90.00
_cell.angle_gamma   90.00
#
_symmetry.space_group_name_H-M   'P 1'
#
loop_
_entity.id
_entity.type
_entity.pdbx_description
1 polymer ?
#
loop_
_entity_poly.entity_id
_entity_poly.type
_entity_poly.pdbx_seq_one_letter_code
_entity_poly.pdbx_strand_id
1 'polypeptide(L)'
;MITSGPSWTVPSDWNNSNNKIELIGGGGGSKSSGGCNNGRGGGGGGAYALKNNYTLTPGASINIQVGAAGAATGTAGGDTWFVSSATILAKGGSGATSSSGAAGGAASPTSLGDVTYAGGNGGSGTSWEGAGGGGAAGPNGAGKNGGSAGSGGAGGGGGSGGGSAGSNGTASAGGAGGNNFAGAGGGAGGTGNGTAGTDGAGGGGGADSKSGGNGGSGSDLSSVDGAGAGGGGGGGGDSRLGGNGGGYGGGAGGSGDCAGGATGGAGVIVVTYTP
;
A
#
# COMPACT_ATOMS: atom_id res chain seq x y z
N MET A 1 8.74 -10.36 -13.38
CA MET A 1 7.63 -9.84 -12.54
C MET A 1 6.31 -10.36 -13.08
N ILE A 2 5.37 -10.70 -12.20
CA ILE A 2 4.04 -11.21 -12.56
C ILE A 2 2.99 -10.35 -11.84
N THR A 3 2.11 -9.71 -12.61
CA THR A 3 1.09 -8.76 -12.12
C THR A 3 -0.34 -9.25 -12.36
N SER A 4 -0.52 -10.37 -13.06
CA SER A 4 -1.81 -11.03 -13.29
C SER A 4 -1.60 -12.46 -13.80
N GLY A 5 -2.70 -13.22 -13.92
CA GLY A 5 -2.70 -14.58 -14.45
C GLY A 5 -2.78 -15.66 -13.35
N PRO A 6 -3.25 -16.87 -13.69
CA PRO A 6 -3.45 -17.96 -12.73
C PRO A 6 -2.22 -18.86 -12.56
N SER A 7 -1.23 -18.78 -13.47
CA SER A 7 -0.06 -19.66 -13.44
C SER A 7 1.23 -19.02 -13.97
N TRP A 8 2.37 -19.62 -13.60
CA TRP A 8 3.71 -19.30 -14.08
C TRP A 8 4.47 -20.58 -14.42
N THR A 9 5.15 -20.60 -15.58
CA THR A 9 5.94 -21.76 -16.02
C THR A 9 7.38 -21.65 -15.52
N VAL A 10 7.87 -22.70 -14.89
CA VAL A 10 9.26 -22.78 -14.41
C VAL A 10 10.21 -22.82 -15.61
N PRO A 11 11.21 -21.92 -15.69
CA PRO A 11 12.23 -21.94 -16.73
C PRO A 11 12.96 -23.28 -16.81
N SER A 12 13.40 -23.64 -18.01
CA SER A 12 14.12 -24.90 -18.25
C SER A 12 15.50 -24.94 -17.59
N ASP A 13 16.11 -23.77 -17.40
CA ASP A 13 17.40 -23.52 -16.76
C ASP A 13 17.24 -23.10 -15.28
N TRP A 14 16.14 -23.50 -14.65
CA TRP A 14 15.87 -23.17 -13.26
C TRP A 14 16.90 -23.76 -12.29
N ASN A 15 17.43 -22.90 -11.42
CA ASN A 15 18.39 -23.27 -10.39
C ASN A 15 17.75 -23.27 -8.99
N ASN A 16 17.57 -24.47 -8.43
CA ASN A 16 17.00 -24.65 -7.09
C ASN A 16 17.89 -24.09 -5.97
N SER A 17 19.19 -23.85 -6.23
CA SER A 17 20.15 -23.35 -5.25
C SER A 17 20.38 -21.84 -5.31
N ASN A 18 19.84 -21.16 -6.33
CA ASN A 18 19.99 -19.72 -6.50
C ASN A 18 18.73 -19.12 -7.12
N ASN A 19 17.68 -19.03 -6.29
CA ASN A 19 16.45 -18.36 -6.64
C ASN A 19 15.81 -17.62 -5.46
N LYS A 20 14.96 -16.65 -5.80
CA LYS A 20 14.27 -15.76 -4.87
C LYS A 20 12.85 -15.51 -5.37
N ILE A 21 11.86 -15.73 -4.51
CA ILE A 21 10.44 -15.46 -4.77
C ILE A 21 9.96 -14.41 -3.76
N GLU A 22 9.49 -13.28 -4.27
CA GLU A 22 9.05 -12.13 -3.50
C GLU A 22 7.60 -11.80 -3.83
N LEU A 23 6.82 -11.52 -2.79
CA LEU A 23 5.38 -11.27 -2.88
C LEU A 23 5.04 -9.99 -2.14
N ILE A 24 4.13 -9.19 -2.72
CA ILE A 24 3.42 -8.13 -2.01
C ILE A 24 1.91 -8.36 -2.16
N GLY A 25 1.18 -8.30 -1.04
CA GLY A 25 -0.29 -8.36 -1.04
C GLY A 25 -0.93 -7.08 -1.58
N GLY A 26 -2.17 -7.14 -2.04
CA GLY A 26 -2.91 -5.95 -2.46
C GLY A 26 -3.15 -4.99 -1.28
N GLY A 27 -3.16 -3.69 -1.54
CA GLY A 27 -3.52 -2.65 -0.58
C GLY A 27 -5.04 -2.48 -0.48
N GLY A 28 -5.53 -2.11 0.70
CA GLY A 28 -6.94 -1.85 0.94
C GLY A 28 -7.40 -0.52 0.35
N GLY A 29 -8.65 -0.47 -0.10
CA GLY A 29 -9.32 0.75 -0.54
C GLY A 29 -9.93 1.53 0.62
N SER A 30 -10.34 2.76 0.36
CA SER A 30 -11.15 3.56 1.29
C SER A 30 -12.61 3.60 0.81
N LYS A 31 -13.54 3.67 1.76
CA LYS A 31 -14.97 3.78 1.45
C LYS A 31 -15.35 5.24 1.21
N SER A 32 -16.32 5.50 0.33
CA SER A 32 -17.03 6.78 0.29
C SER A 32 -17.68 7.11 1.64
N SER A 33 -17.79 8.40 1.94
CA SER A 33 -18.64 8.88 3.02
C SER A 33 -20.11 8.64 2.67
N GLY A 34 -20.73 7.58 3.21
CA GLY A 34 -22.18 7.30 3.09
C GLY A 34 -23.12 8.34 3.76
N GLY A 35 -22.73 9.62 3.76
CA GLY A 35 -23.36 10.77 4.40
C GLY A 35 -22.33 11.91 4.57
N CYS A 36 -22.81 13.14 4.73
CA CYS A 36 -22.03 14.37 4.81
C CYS A 36 -21.71 14.80 6.27
N ASN A 37 -21.11 13.91 7.07
CA ASN A 37 -20.74 14.26 8.45
C ASN A 37 -19.41 13.64 8.94
N ASN A 38 -18.70 12.86 8.11
CA ASN A 38 -17.51 12.11 8.55
C ASN A 38 -16.52 11.87 7.42
N GLY A 39 -15.31 12.39 7.59
CA GLY A 39 -14.10 11.94 6.89
C GLY A 39 -13.83 10.45 7.12
N ARG A 40 -13.03 9.85 6.24
CA ARG A 40 -12.79 8.41 6.20
C ARG A 40 -11.34 8.08 6.55
N GLY A 41 -11.14 6.93 7.19
CA GLY A 41 -9.82 6.39 7.44
C GLY A 41 -9.14 5.96 6.13
N GLY A 42 -7.81 5.88 6.15
CA GLY A 42 -7.04 5.32 5.04
C GLY A 42 -7.10 3.79 5.01
N GLY A 43 -6.96 3.21 3.83
CA GLY A 43 -6.76 1.77 3.64
C GLY A 43 -5.38 1.32 4.12
N GLY A 44 -5.27 0.06 4.55
CA GLY A 44 -4.00 -0.54 4.95
C GLY A 44 -3.15 -0.98 3.75
N GLY A 45 -1.83 -0.91 3.88
CA GLY A 45 -0.90 -1.42 2.87
C GLY A 45 -0.77 -2.95 2.91
N GLY A 46 -0.36 -3.57 1.81
CA GLY A 46 -0.10 -5.00 1.71
C GLY A 46 1.15 -5.46 2.47
N ALA A 47 1.14 -6.71 2.93
CA ALA A 47 2.29 -7.37 3.52
C ALA A 47 3.31 -7.77 2.45
N TYR A 48 4.51 -8.14 2.90
CA TYR A 48 5.59 -8.67 2.08
C TYR A 48 5.96 -10.07 2.56
N ALA A 49 6.28 -10.96 1.63
CA ALA A 49 6.82 -12.28 1.91
C ALA A 49 7.94 -12.63 0.91
N LEU A 50 8.97 -13.29 1.42
CA LEU A 50 10.16 -13.73 0.68
C LEU A 50 10.40 -15.22 0.92
N LYS A 51 10.72 -15.94 -0.14
CA LYS A 51 11.23 -17.32 -0.08
C LYS A 51 12.53 -17.43 -0.88
N ASN A 52 13.57 -17.96 -0.26
CA ASN A 52 14.84 -18.25 -0.92
C ASN A 52 14.92 -19.72 -1.31
N ASN A 53 15.55 -19.99 -2.45
CA ASN A 53 15.92 -21.33 -2.92
C ASN A 53 14.77 -22.33 -2.86
N TYR A 54 13.61 -21.93 -3.39
CA TYR A 54 12.45 -22.81 -3.45
C TYR A 54 12.64 -23.85 -4.56
N THR A 55 12.51 -25.12 -4.21
CA THR A 55 12.69 -26.23 -5.15
C THR A 55 11.49 -26.33 -6.09
N LEU A 56 11.75 -26.20 -7.40
CA LEU A 56 10.77 -26.37 -8.46
C LEU A 56 11.30 -27.33 -9.52
N THR A 57 10.37 -27.91 -10.28
CA THR A 57 10.70 -28.75 -11.43
C THR A 57 10.72 -27.89 -12.69
N PRO A 58 11.83 -27.83 -13.44
CA PRO A 58 11.89 -27.13 -14.72
C PRO A 58 10.75 -27.55 -15.67
N GLY A 59 10.12 -26.59 -16.33
CA GLY A 59 8.98 -26.80 -17.23
C GLY A 59 7.62 -27.03 -16.54
N ALA A 60 7.56 -27.14 -15.21
CA ALA A 60 6.29 -27.27 -14.50
C ALA A 60 5.45 -25.98 -14.59
N SER A 61 4.12 -26.12 -14.53
CA SER A 61 3.20 -24.99 -14.37
C SER A 61 2.86 -24.81 -12.89
N ILE A 62 3.18 -23.65 -12.33
CA ILE A 62 2.95 -23.30 -10.93
C ILE A 62 1.71 -22.42 -10.84
N ASN A 63 0.75 -22.81 -10.01
CA ASN A 63 -0.39 -21.95 -9.72
C ASN A 63 0.05 -20.75 -8.89
N ILE A 64 -0.56 -19.60 -9.16
CA ILE A 64 -0.28 -18.34 -8.48
C ILE A 64 -1.56 -17.54 -8.30
N GLN A 65 -1.51 -16.55 -7.42
CA GLN A 65 -2.51 -15.49 -7.36
C GLN A 65 -1.82 -14.16 -7.08
N VAL A 66 -2.15 -13.16 -7.90
CA VAL A 66 -1.81 -11.77 -7.62
C VAL A 66 -2.99 -11.12 -6.91
N GLY A 67 -2.75 -10.57 -5.73
CA GLY A 67 -3.78 -9.90 -4.94
C GLY A 67 -4.38 -8.69 -5.66
N ALA A 68 -5.70 -8.64 -5.77
CA ALA A 68 -6.38 -7.48 -6.35
C ALA A 68 -6.23 -6.24 -5.47
N ALA A 69 -6.30 -5.06 -6.07
CA ALA A 69 -6.42 -3.80 -5.34
C ALA A 69 -7.78 -3.74 -4.59
N GLY A 70 -7.78 -3.19 -3.38
CA GLY A 70 -9.02 -2.82 -2.70
C GLY A 70 -9.70 -1.66 -3.44
N ALA A 71 -10.99 -1.83 -3.74
CA ALA A 71 -11.81 -0.84 -4.42
C ALA A 71 -12.23 0.33 -3.50
N ALA A 72 -12.62 1.44 -4.13
CA ALA A 72 -13.14 2.69 -3.54
C ALA A 72 -14.49 2.57 -2.78
N THR A 73 -14.78 1.37 -2.28
CA THR A 73 -15.94 0.99 -1.48
C THR A 73 -15.51 0.48 -0.10
N GLY A 74 -14.24 0.65 0.28
CA GLY A 74 -13.68 0.18 1.54
C GLY A 74 -13.39 -1.32 1.55
N THR A 75 -13.14 -1.90 0.38
CA THR A 75 -12.82 -3.34 0.28
C THR A 75 -11.35 -3.58 0.58
N ALA A 76 -11.06 -4.74 1.16
CA ALA A 76 -9.70 -5.18 1.40
C ALA A 76 -8.97 -5.48 0.08
N GLY A 77 -7.65 -5.33 0.10
CA GLY A 77 -6.79 -5.85 -0.95
C GLY A 77 -6.74 -7.37 -0.89
N GLY A 78 -6.54 -8.01 -2.04
CA GLY A 78 -6.41 -9.45 -2.13
C GLY A 78 -5.04 -9.94 -1.65
N ASP A 79 -5.02 -11.18 -1.19
CA ASP A 79 -3.78 -11.89 -0.88
C ASP A 79 -3.01 -12.25 -2.15
N THR A 80 -1.68 -12.19 -2.09
CA THR A 80 -0.77 -12.64 -3.15
C THR A 80 -0.05 -13.90 -2.71
N TRP A 81 -0.12 -14.96 -3.51
CA TRP A 81 0.54 -16.23 -3.19
C TRP A 81 1.16 -16.91 -4.40
N PHE A 82 2.17 -17.75 -4.12
CA PHE A 82 2.89 -18.56 -5.10
C PHE A 82 2.86 -20.03 -4.67
N VAL A 83 2.60 -20.95 -5.61
CA VAL A 83 2.28 -22.38 -5.38
C VAL A 83 0.94 -22.58 -4.68
N SER A 84 0.77 -22.04 -3.48
CA SER A 84 -0.51 -22.06 -2.75
C SER A 84 -0.52 -21.00 -1.64
N SER A 85 -1.72 -20.69 -1.12
CA SER A 85 -1.89 -19.86 0.08
C SER A 85 -1.37 -20.53 1.37
N ALA A 86 -0.90 -21.78 1.31
CA ALA A 86 -0.27 -22.48 2.43
C ALA A 86 1.26 -22.57 2.31
N THR A 87 1.86 -21.99 1.26
CA THR A 87 3.30 -22.13 0.98
C THR A 87 4.04 -20.80 1.05
N ILE A 88 3.73 -19.87 0.15
CA ILE A 88 4.34 -18.54 0.10
C ILE A 88 3.21 -17.55 -0.10
N LEU A 89 2.99 -16.69 0.89
CA LEU A 89 1.79 -15.88 0.99
C LEU A 89 2.11 -14.52 1.61
N ALA A 90 1.72 -13.44 0.93
CA ALA A 90 1.67 -12.10 1.45
C ALA A 90 0.21 -11.65 1.59
N LYS A 91 -0.19 -11.28 2.81
CA LYS A 91 -1.56 -10.79 3.09
C LYS A 91 -1.85 -9.46 2.43
N GLY A 92 -3.07 -9.32 1.93
CA GLY A 92 -3.61 -8.03 1.55
C GLY A 92 -3.89 -7.13 2.78
N GLY A 93 -3.89 -5.82 2.56
CA GLY A 93 -4.30 -4.82 3.54
C GLY A 93 -5.81 -4.70 3.64
N SER A 94 -6.31 -4.37 4.83
CA SER A 94 -7.75 -4.16 5.05
C SER A 94 -8.22 -2.86 4.41
N GLY A 95 -9.47 -2.83 3.96
CA GLY A 95 -10.12 -1.61 3.49
C GLY A 95 -10.73 -0.81 4.64
N ALA A 96 -10.74 0.52 4.52
CA ALA A 96 -11.32 1.40 5.53
C ALA A 96 -12.82 1.56 5.32
N THR A 97 -13.60 1.12 6.31
CA THR A 97 -15.07 1.19 6.30
C THR A 97 -15.64 2.25 7.25
N SER A 98 -14.77 2.90 8.04
CA SER A 98 -15.11 3.92 9.04
C SER A 98 -14.09 5.07 9.01
N SER A 99 -14.16 6.01 9.96
CA SER A 99 -13.12 7.02 10.16
C SER A 99 -11.82 6.43 10.72
N SER A 100 -11.86 5.25 11.35
CA SER A 100 -10.65 4.58 11.80
C SER A 100 -9.84 4.06 10.62
N GLY A 101 -8.52 4.25 10.67
CA GLY A 101 -7.60 3.67 9.72
C GLY A 101 -7.67 2.15 9.69
N ALA A 102 -7.61 1.57 8.49
CA ALA A 102 -7.65 0.12 8.32
C ALA A 102 -6.28 -0.51 8.59
N ALA A 103 -6.29 -1.75 9.07
CA ALA A 103 -5.07 -2.50 9.34
C ALA A 103 -4.31 -2.85 8.04
N GLY A 104 -2.99 -2.76 8.10
CA GLY A 104 -2.11 -3.31 7.05
C GLY A 104 -2.17 -4.84 7.01
N GLY A 105 -1.68 -5.41 5.91
CA GLY A 105 -1.51 -6.85 5.78
C GLY A 105 -0.55 -7.36 6.85
N ALA A 106 -0.96 -8.41 7.56
CA ALA A 106 -0.19 -8.94 8.68
C ALA A 106 1.02 -9.78 8.22
N ALA A 107 2.11 -9.73 9.01
CA ALA A 107 3.29 -10.57 8.84
C ALA A 107 3.03 -12.01 9.34
N SER A 108 4.11 -12.79 9.51
CA SER A 108 4.06 -14.11 10.17
C SER A 108 3.35 -14.06 11.53
N PRO A 109 2.56 -15.08 11.90
CA PRO A 109 2.36 -16.36 11.20
C PRO A 109 1.30 -16.33 10.10
N THR A 110 0.68 -15.18 9.81
CA THR A 110 -0.39 -15.11 8.82
C THR A 110 0.15 -15.10 7.39
N SER A 111 1.14 -14.24 7.10
CA SER A 111 1.96 -14.33 5.88
C SER A 111 3.00 -15.45 6.02
N LEU A 112 3.34 -16.08 4.89
CA LEU A 112 4.19 -17.27 4.83
C LEU A 112 5.40 -17.01 3.93
N GLY A 113 6.59 -17.26 4.46
CA GLY A 113 7.87 -17.06 3.79
C GLY A 113 9.01 -17.19 4.81
N ASP A 114 10.25 -17.17 4.33
CA ASP A 114 11.44 -17.13 5.20
C ASP A 114 11.56 -15.76 5.89
N VAL A 115 11.19 -14.69 5.18
CA VAL A 115 11.05 -13.33 5.72
C VAL A 115 9.67 -12.81 5.41
N THR A 116 9.02 -12.18 6.39
CA THR A 116 7.74 -11.50 6.19
C THR A 116 7.74 -10.16 6.91
N TYR A 117 7.08 -9.18 6.30
CA TYR A 117 6.90 -7.85 6.89
C TYR A 117 5.45 -7.40 6.74
N ALA A 118 4.96 -6.70 7.76
CA ALA A 118 3.60 -6.17 7.77
C ALA A 118 3.51 -4.90 6.92
N GLY A 119 2.38 -4.72 6.25
CA GLY A 119 2.02 -3.45 5.65
C GLY A 119 1.69 -2.40 6.72
N GLY A 120 1.76 -1.13 6.35
CA GLY A 120 1.37 -0.03 7.23
C GLY A 120 -0.15 0.05 7.40
N ASN A 121 -0.59 0.51 8.55
CA ASN A 121 -2.00 0.85 8.77
C ASN A 121 -2.35 2.17 8.06
N GLY A 122 -3.59 2.33 7.65
CA GLY A 122 -4.10 3.65 7.35
C GLY A 122 -4.17 4.53 8.59
N GLY A 123 -4.17 5.85 8.40
CA GLY A 123 -4.46 6.82 9.44
C GLY A 123 -5.95 6.95 9.71
N SER A 124 -6.31 7.60 10.81
CA SER A 124 -7.71 7.86 11.18
C SER A 124 -8.16 9.24 10.70
N GLY A 125 -9.30 9.30 10.02
CA GLY A 125 -9.98 10.53 9.62
C GLY A 125 -10.74 11.18 10.78
N THR A 126 -11.19 12.40 10.55
CA THR A 126 -11.97 13.24 11.48
C THR A 126 -13.37 13.48 10.93
N SER A 127 -14.12 14.43 11.49
CA SER A 127 -15.47 14.76 11.02
C SER A 127 -15.50 15.24 9.56
N TRP A 128 -14.47 15.91 9.06
CA TRP A 128 -14.51 16.48 7.71
C TRP A 128 -13.39 15.96 6.80
N GLU A 129 -12.26 15.61 7.39
CA GLU A 129 -11.01 15.37 6.69
C GLU A 129 -10.65 13.88 6.67
N GLY A 130 -10.14 13.45 5.52
CA GLY A 130 -9.64 12.11 5.30
C GLY A 130 -8.22 11.91 5.83
N ALA A 131 -7.84 10.66 6.06
CA ALA A 131 -6.51 10.31 6.52
C ALA A 131 -5.63 9.69 5.43
N GLY A 132 -4.33 9.59 5.68
CA GLY A 132 -3.42 8.91 4.76
C GLY A 132 -3.59 7.39 4.78
N GLY A 133 -3.36 6.74 3.64
CA GLY A 133 -3.25 5.29 3.52
C GLY A 133 -1.91 4.76 4.03
N GLY A 134 -1.86 3.49 4.40
CA GLY A 134 -0.63 2.82 4.81
C GLY A 134 0.27 2.46 3.62
N GLY A 135 1.58 2.57 3.81
CA GLY A 135 2.55 2.08 2.82
C GLY A 135 2.60 0.56 2.81
N ALA A 136 2.91 -0.02 1.65
CA ALA A 136 3.17 -1.45 1.52
C ALA A 136 4.49 -1.83 2.20
N ALA A 137 4.57 -3.07 2.67
CA ALA A 137 5.84 -3.66 3.05
C ALA A 137 6.74 -3.91 1.83
N GLY A 138 8.02 -4.21 2.08
CA GLY A 138 8.97 -4.56 1.04
C GLY A 138 10.25 -5.20 1.59
N PRO A 139 11.25 -5.48 0.74
CA PRO A 139 12.51 -6.12 1.14
C PRO A 139 13.26 -5.34 2.23
N ASN A 140 13.09 -4.02 2.26
CA ASN A 140 13.72 -3.11 3.21
C ASN A 140 12.95 -2.96 4.54
N GLY A 141 11.81 -3.65 4.71
CA GLY A 141 11.11 -3.74 6.00
C GLY A 141 9.58 -3.61 5.92
N ALA A 142 8.98 -3.34 7.08
CA ALA A 142 7.54 -3.07 7.18
C ALA A 142 7.15 -1.76 6.50
N GLY A 143 5.96 -1.73 5.92
CA GLY A 143 5.34 -0.51 5.44
C GLY A 143 5.00 0.41 6.62
N LYS A 144 4.95 1.71 6.40
CA LYS A 144 4.67 2.68 7.46
C LYS A 144 3.25 3.17 7.42
N ASN A 145 2.78 3.61 8.58
CA ASN A 145 1.42 4.06 8.74
C ASN A 145 1.18 5.39 7.99
N GLY A 146 -0.04 5.57 7.50
CA GLY A 146 -0.53 6.88 7.09
C GLY A 146 -0.73 7.80 8.30
N GLY A 147 -0.64 9.10 8.07
CA GLY A 147 -0.96 10.13 9.05
C GLY A 147 -2.46 10.25 9.26
N SER A 148 -2.85 10.64 10.47
CA SER A 148 -4.24 10.97 10.80
C SER A 148 -4.61 12.37 10.29
N ALA A 149 -5.91 12.58 10.10
CA ALA A 149 -6.45 13.90 9.84
C ALA A 149 -6.33 14.83 11.07
N GLY A 150 -6.19 16.14 10.80
CA GLY A 150 -6.34 17.22 11.76
C GLY A 150 -7.59 18.07 11.47
N SER A 151 -7.83 19.12 12.26
CA SER A 151 -9.04 19.97 12.23
C SER A 151 -9.19 20.90 11.00
N GLY A 152 -8.58 20.55 9.88
CA GLY A 152 -8.58 21.36 8.64
C GLY A 152 -7.55 20.91 7.61
N GLY A 153 -6.86 19.80 7.88
CA GLY A 153 -5.85 19.22 7.01
C GLY A 153 -5.90 17.71 7.08
N ALA A 154 -5.82 17.07 5.93
CA ALA A 154 -5.79 15.62 5.82
C ALA A 154 -4.41 15.05 6.16
N GLY A 155 -4.37 13.77 6.52
CA GLY A 155 -3.10 13.08 6.80
C GLY A 155 -2.33 12.69 5.53
N GLY A 156 -1.00 12.70 5.58
CA GLY A 156 -0.14 12.20 4.49
C GLY A 156 -0.09 10.67 4.47
N GLY A 157 0.11 10.06 3.31
CA GLY A 157 0.26 8.60 3.17
C GLY A 157 1.57 8.08 3.76
N GLY A 158 1.61 6.82 4.18
CA GLY A 158 2.82 6.19 4.70
C GLY A 158 3.81 5.77 3.61
N GLY A 159 5.10 5.87 3.90
CA GLY A 159 6.15 5.35 3.03
C GLY A 159 6.25 3.82 3.06
N SER A 160 6.77 3.24 2.00
CA SER A 160 6.92 1.80 1.88
C SER A 160 8.16 1.24 2.57
N GLY A 161 8.14 -0.08 2.82
CA GLY A 161 9.31 -0.91 3.03
C GLY A 161 10.44 -0.31 3.86
N GLY A 162 10.23 0.01 5.14
CA GLY A 162 11.28 0.60 5.99
C GLY A 162 11.40 2.12 5.92
N GLY A 163 10.58 2.81 5.13
CA GLY A 163 10.52 4.28 5.03
C GLY A 163 9.99 4.99 6.28
N SER A 164 9.39 6.18 6.12
CA SER A 164 8.82 6.95 7.23
C SER A 164 7.29 6.97 7.20
N ALA A 165 6.68 7.22 8.37
CA ALA A 165 5.24 7.41 8.47
C ALA A 165 4.80 8.71 7.81
N GLY A 166 3.56 8.73 7.33
CA GLY A 166 2.93 9.97 6.87
C GLY A 166 2.73 10.93 8.04
N SER A 167 2.91 12.21 7.80
CA SER A 167 2.65 13.24 8.81
C SER A 167 1.15 13.43 9.00
N ASN A 168 0.74 13.74 10.23
CA ASN A 168 -0.64 14.13 10.51
C ASN A 168 -0.96 15.48 9.84
N GLY A 169 -2.23 15.68 9.52
CA GLY A 169 -2.73 17.00 9.16
C GLY A 169 -2.73 17.95 10.36
N THR A 170 -2.77 19.24 10.07
CA THR A 170 -2.87 20.32 11.06
C THR A 170 -4.15 21.13 10.85
N ALA A 171 -4.36 22.19 11.62
CA ALA A 171 -5.56 23.03 11.51
C ALA A 171 -5.73 23.74 10.16
N SER A 172 -4.70 23.82 9.32
CA SER A 172 -4.79 24.56 8.03
C SER A 172 -3.96 23.95 6.90
N ALA A 173 -3.28 22.83 7.15
CA ALA A 173 -2.39 22.22 6.17
C ALA A 173 -2.48 20.70 6.24
N GLY A 174 -2.52 20.08 5.06
CA GLY A 174 -2.36 18.64 4.93
C GLY A 174 -0.96 18.19 5.33
N GLY A 175 -0.86 16.98 5.89
CA GLY A 175 0.40 16.37 6.28
C GLY A 175 1.23 15.93 5.08
N ALA A 176 2.56 16.03 5.16
CA ALA A 176 3.46 15.46 4.16
C ALA A 176 3.38 13.93 4.15
N GLY A 177 3.52 13.33 2.98
CA GLY A 177 3.68 11.89 2.82
C GLY A 177 5.00 11.39 3.39
N GLY A 178 4.99 10.16 3.87
CA GLY A 178 6.18 9.48 4.38
C GLY A 178 7.16 9.16 3.25
N ASN A 179 8.45 9.33 3.51
CA ASN A 179 9.51 9.02 2.58
C ASN A 179 9.67 7.50 2.41
N ASN A 180 10.28 7.09 1.30
CA ASN A 180 10.71 5.71 1.09
C ASN A 180 11.90 5.34 1.99
N PHE A 181 12.41 4.11 1.86
CA PHE A 181 13.53 3.59 2.66
C PHE A 181 14.83 4.41 2.52
N ALA A 182 15.02 5.10 1.39
CA ALA A 182 16.15 5.99 1.15
C ALA A 182 15.98 7.38 1.78
N GLY A 183 14.84 7.64 2.43
CA GLY A 183 14.56 8.90 3.12
C GLY A 183 14.12 10.02 2.18
N ALA A 184 13.63 9.72 0.98
CA ALA A 184 13.15 10.71 0.02
C ALA A 184 11.78 10.37 -0.61
N GLY A 185 11.29 11.25 -1.49
CA GLY A 185 10.13 11.01 -2.36
C GLY A 185 8.76 11.33 -1.76
N GLY A 186 8.67 11.67 -0.47
CA GLY A 186 7.40 11.98 0.19
C GLY A 186 6.68 13.15 -0.48
N GLY A 187 5.40 12.97 -0.81
CA GLY A 187 4.58 14.03 -1.37
C GLY A 187 4.42 15.18 -0.38
N ALA A 188 4.69 16.40 -0.80
CA ALA A 188 4.39 17.60 -0.03
C ALA A 188 2.88 17.69 0.27
N GLY A 189 2.55 17.95 1.53
CA GLY A 189 1.24 18.44 1.97
C GLY A 189 1.17 19.97 1.85
N GLY A 190 0.61 20.64 2.85
CA GLY A 190 0.52 22.11 2.90
C GLY A 190 -0.90 22.63 2.70
N THR A 191 -1.04 23.91 2.35
CA THR A 191 -2.33 24.62 2.20
C THR A 191 -3.03 24.36 0.86
N GLY A 192 -2.46 23.49 0.03
CA GLY A 192 -2.94 23.18 -1.31
C GLY A 192 -3.41 21.73 -1.45
N ASN A 193 -3.51 21.29 -2.70
CA ASN A 193 -3.63 19.85 -2.98
C ASN A 193 -2.35 19.15 -2.50
N GLY A 194 -2.53 17.97 -1.93
CA GLY A 194 -1.41 17.08 -1.67
C GLY A 194 -0.74 16.68 -2.98
N THR A 195 0.59 16.67 -3.00
CA THR A 195 1.35 16.21 -4.16
C THR A 195 1.56 14.70 -4.08
N ALA A 196 1.70 14.05 -5.24
CA ALA A 196 1.97 12.61 -5.28
C ALA A 196 3.36 12.31 -4.70
N GLY A 197 3.49 11.17 -4.03
CA GLY A 197 4.80 10.63 -3.68
C GLY A 197 5.49 9.98 -4.90
N THR A 198 6.79 9.75 -4.80
CA THR A 198 7.59 9.01 -5.81
C THR A 198 8.29 7.81 -5.17
N ASP A 199 8.65 6.81 -5.98
CA ASP A 199 9.56 5.73 -5.60
C ASP A 199 9.20 5.03 -4.27
N GLY A 200 7.94 4.66 -4.11
CA GLY A 200 7.42 3.99 -2.91
C GLY A 200 7.11 4.92 -1.73
N ALA A 201 7.28 6.23 -1.87
CA ALA A 201 6.93 7.20 -0.84
C ALA A 201 5.43 7.53 -0.85
N GLY A 202 4.89 7.94 0.29
CA GLY A 202 3.48 8.30 0.45
C GLY A 202 3.12 9.64 -0.20
N GLY A 203 1.85 9.80 -0.59
CA GLY A 203 1.32 11.07 -1.10
C GLY A 203 1.02 12.07 0.02
N GLY A 204 1.10 13.38 -0.28
CA GLY A 204 0.73 14.43 0.67
C GLY A 204 -0.79 14.49 0.91
N GLY A 205 -1.20 14.88 2.11
CA GLY A 205 -2.60 15.19 2.42
C GLY A 205 -3.02 16.53 1.82
N GLY A 206 -4.30 16.66 1.46
CA GLY A 206 -4.90 17.95 1.08
C GLY A 206 -5.19 18.84 2.30
N ALA A 207 -5.10 20.15 2.13
CA ALA A 207 -5.75 21.10 3.03
C ALA A 207 -7.28 21.05 2.89
N ASP A 208 -7.98 21.85 3.69
CA ASP A 208 -9.43 21.98 3.59
C ASP A 208 -9.90 22.31 2.16
N SER A 209 -10.96 21.62 1.74
CA SER A 209 -11.47 21.62 0.37
C SER A 209 -10.42 21.31 -0.73
N LYS A 210 -9.32 20.60 -0.42
CA LYS A 210 -8.30 20.12 -1.38
C LYS A 210 -8.15 18.61 -1.39
N SER A 211 -7.72 18.06 -2.52
CA SER A 211 -7.53 16.61 -2.68
C SER A 211 -6.18 16.13 -2.13
N GLY A 212 -6.12 14.86 -1.73
CA GLY A 212 -4.86 14.19 -1.39
C GLY A 212 -4.07 13.77 -2.63
N GLY A 213 -2.76 13.63 -2.47
CA GLY A 213 -1.86 13.12 -3.49
C GLY A 213 -1.80 11.60 -3.50
N ASN A 214 -1.58 11.00 -4.67
CA ASN A 214 -1.40 9.55 -4.79
C ASN A 214 -0.10 9.09 -4.12
N GLY A 215 -0.08 7.84 -3.64
CA GLY A 215 1.16 7.18 -3.23
C GLY A 215 2.06 6.92 -4.44
N GLY A 216 3.36 7.06 -4.24
CA GLY A 216 4.37 6.69 -5.22
C GLY A 216 4.41 5.19 -5.41
N SER A 217 4.39 4.75 -6.67
CA SER A 217 4.71 3.35 -6.98
C SER A 217 6.14 3.05 -6.58
N GLY A 218 6.42 1.83 -6.12
CA GLY A 218 7.79 1.40 -5.85
C GLY A 218 8.61 1.37 -7.14
N SER A 219 9.86 1.82 -7.09
CA SER A 219 10.82 1.69 -8.19
C SER A 219 11.35 0.25 -8.21
N ASP A 220 10.56 -0.64 -8.81
CA ASP A 220 10.92 -1.96 -9.32
C ASP A 220 11.58 -2.98 -8.37
N LEU A 221 10.75 -3.92 -7.88
CA LEU A 221 11.17 -5.21 -7.28
C LEU A 221 12.11 -6.06 -8.14
N SER A 222 12.30 -5.72 -9.42
CA SER A 222 13.20 -6.44 -10.33
C SER A 222 14.65 -5.96 -10.34
N SER A 223 14.99 -4.82 -9.70
CA SER A 223 16.39 -4.34 -9.63
C SER A 223 16.77 -3.96 -8.20
N VAL A 224 17.29 -4.95 -7.46
CA VAL A 224 18.11 -4.87 -6.22
C VAL A 224 17.55 -4.11 -5.00
N ASP A 225 16.68 -3.10 -5.15
CA ASP A 225 16.23 -2.19 -4.08
C ASP A 225 14.70 -2.06 -3.96
N GLY A 226 13.97 -2.98 -4.57
CA GLY A 226 12.53 -2.87 -4.82
C GLY A 226 11.65 -2.53 -3.64
N ALA A 227 11.31 -1.26 -3.45
CA ALA A 227 10.41 -0.85 -2.40
C ALA A 227 8.96 -1.26 -2.72
N GLY A 228 8.15 -1.54 -1.69
CA GLY A 228 6.69 -1.55 -1.86
C GLY A 228 6.18 -0.17 -2.30
N ALA A 229 4.87 -0.03 -2.54
CA ALA A 229 4.29 1.29 -2.81
C ALA A 229 4.00 2.12 -1.56
N GLY A 230 4.01 3.43 -1.71
CA GLY A 230 3.51 4.36 -0.69
C GLY A 230 1.99 4.38 -0.63
N GLY A 231 1.46 4.79 0.53
CA GLY A 231 0.03 5.06 0.70
C GLY A 231 -0.40 6.39 0.07
N GLY A 232 -1.67 6.49 -0.31
CA GLY A 232 -2.25 7.76 -0.76
C GLY A 232 -2.46 8.75 0.39
N GLY A 233 -2.34 10.05 0.14
CA GLY A 233 -2.69 11.08 1.11
C GLY A 233 -4.20 11.25 1.24
N GLY A 234 -4.68 11.71 2.40
CA GLY A 234 -6.10 11.96 2.61
C GLY A 234 -6.60 13.20 1.86
N GLY A 235 -7.89 13.22 1.52
CA GLY A 235 -8.58 14.42 1.02
C GLY A 235 -9.03 15.31 2.17
N GLY A 236 -8.94 16.63 2.02
CA GLY A 236 -9.53 17.59 2.96
C GLY A 236 -11.06 17.60 2.92
N GLY A 237 -11.68 18.54 3.64
CA GLY A 237 -13.13 18.69 3.70
C GLY A 237 -13.83 18.92 2.36
N ASP A 238 -15.16 19.05 2.39
CA ASP A 238 -15.99 19.48 1.25
C ASP A 238 -15.86 18.63 -0.03
N SER A 239 -16.15 17.33 0.07
CA SER A 239 -16.25 16.41 -1.07
C SER A 239 -14.94 16.19 -1.83
N ARG A 240 -13.80 16.12 -1.11
CA ARG A 240 -12.49 15.88 -1.74
C ARG A 240 -12.00 14.44 -1.59
N LEU A 241 -11.41 13.96 -2.67
CA LEU A 241 -10.91 12.60 -2.77
C LEU A 241 -9.57 12.47 -2.04
N GLY A 242 -9.39 11.33 -1.38
CA GLY A 242 -8.06 10.85 -1.03
C GLY A 242 -7.31 10.42 -2.29
N GLY A 243 -5.99 10.36 -2.18
CA GLY A 243 -5.13 9.79 -3.22
C GLY A 243 -5.25 8.27 -3.24
N ASN A 244 -5.05 7.68 -4.42
CA ASN A 244 -4.90 6.24 -4.55
C ASN A 244 -3.59 5.76 -3.90
N GLY A 245 -3.57 4.52 -3.44
CA GLY A 245 -2.33 3.86 -3.06
C GLY A 245 -1.45 3.62 -4.29
N GLY A 246 -0.12 3.66 -4.12
CA GLY A 246 0.80 3.33 -5.21
C GLY A 246 0.74 1.85 -5.59
N GLY A 247 1.25 1.51 -6.78
CA GLY A 247 1.57 0.12 -7.11
C GLY A 247 2.95 -0.28 -6.55
N TYR A 248 3.17 -1.37 -5.83
CA TYR A 248 2.29 -2.49 -5.52
C TYR A 248 1.97 -2.52 -4.02
N GLY A 249 0.70 -2.72 -3.68
CA GLY A 249 0.23 -2.90 -2.31
C GLY A 249 0.00 -1.63 -1.49
N GLY A 250 0.10 -0.42 -2.06
CA GLY A 250 -0.14 0.82 -1.31
C GLY A 250 -1.59 0.94 -0.85
N GLY A 251 -1.83 1.38 0.39
CA GLY A 251 -3.17 1.66 0.91
C GLY A 251 -3.74 2.97 0.37
N ALA A 252 -5.05 3.01 0.15
CA ALA A 252 -5.73 4.22 -0.31
C ALA A 252 -5.80 5.31 0.78
N GLY A 253 -5.74 6.58 0.37
CA GLY A 253 -6.10 7.71 1.22
C GLY A 253 -7.61 7.72 1.51
N GLY A 254 -7.97 8.12 2.72
CA GLY A 254 -9.34 8.42 3.10
C GLY A 254 -9.86 9.66 2.41
N SER A 255 -11.12 9.65 2.02
CA SER A 255 -11.80 10.83 1.49
C SER A 255 -12.19 11.79 2.60
N GLY A 256 -12.31 13.06 2.24
CA GLY A 256 -13.09 14.00 3.02
C GLY A 256 -14.58 13.69 2.97
N ASP A 257 -15.33 14.52 3.67
CA ASP A 257 -16.77 14.36 3.79
C ASP A 257 -17.51 14.52 2.45
N CYS A 258 -18.64 13.82 2.27
CA CYS A 258 -19.39 13.69 1.01
C CYS A 258 -18.64 13.16 -0.24
N ALA A 259 -17.36 12.76 -0.16
CA ALA A 259 -16.58 12.33 -1.33
C ALA A 259 -16.60 10.81 -1.60
N GLY A 260 -16.22 10.44 -2.83
CA GLY A 260 -15.94 9.06 -3.22
C GLY A 260 -14.67 8.53 -2.55
N GLY A 261 -14.58 7.21 -2.35
CA GLY A 261 -13.37 6.57 -1.85
C GLY A 261 -12.25 6.53 -2.89
N ALA A 262 -11.08 6.07 -2.46
CA ALA A 262 -9.91 5.85 -3.31
C ALA A 262 -9.53 4.36 -3.33
N THR A 263 -8.79 3.95 -4.36
CA THR A 263 -8.37 2.55 -4.53
C THR A 263 -7.00 2.30 -3.93
N GLY A 264 -6.78 1.09 -3.40
CA GLY A 264 -5.45 0.61 -3.06
C GLY A 264 -4.64 0.22 -4.30
N GLY A 265 -3.41 -0.22 -4.10
CA GLY A 265 -2.56 -0.81 -5.14
C GLY A 265 -2.73 -2.32 -5.23
N ALA A 266 -2.65 -2.90 -6.42
CA ALA A 266 -2.62 -4.36 -6.59
C ALA A 266 -1.33 -4.95 -6.01
N GLY A 267 -1.35 -6.24 -5.67
CA GLY A 267 -0.18 -7.00 -5.28
C GLY A 267 0.74 -7.33 -6.47
N VAL A 268 1.83 -8.05 -6.20
CA VAL A 268 2.78 -8.48 -7.23
C VAL A 268 3.62 -9.67 -6.78
N ILE A 269 4.06 -10.46 -7.77
CA ILE A 269 5.02 -11.55 -7.58
C ILE A 269 6.29 -11.24 -8.38
N VAL A 270 7.45 -11.39 -7.75
CA VAL A 270 8.75 -11.33 -8.43
C VAL A 270 9.51 -12.62 -8.20
N VAL A 271 10.01 -13.19 -9.29
CA VAL A 271 10.85 -14.38 -9.30
C VAL A 271 12.19 -13.97 -9.91
N THR A 272 13.26 -14.16 -9.15
CA THR A 272 14.65 -13.91 -9.57
C THR A 272 15.44 -15.19 -9.42
N TYR A 273 16.26 -15.56 -10.39
CA TYR A 273 17.14 -16.73 -10.30
C TYR A 273 18.38 -16.53 -11.16
N THR A 274 19.45 -17.26 -10.84
CA THR A 274 20.64 -17.37 -11.68
C THR A 274 20.71 -18.80 -12.19
N PRO A 275 20.70 -19.05 -13.52
CA PRO A 275 20.81 -20.38 -14.11
C PRO A 275 21.97 -21.22 -13.55
#